data_AF-A0A3G7YBQ7-F1
#
_entry.id   AF-A0A3G7YBQ7-F1
#
_cell.length_a   1.000
_cell.length_b   1.000
_cell.length_c   1.000
_cell.angle_alpha   90.00
_cell.angle_beta   90.00
_cell.angle_gamma   90.00
#
_symmetry.space_group_name_H-M   'P 1'
#
loop_
_entity.id
_entity.type
_entity.pdbx_description
1 polymer ?
#
loop_
_entity_poly.entity_id
_entity_poly.type
_entity_poly.pdbx_seq_one_letter_code
_entity_poly.pdbx_strand_id
1 'polypeptide(L)' 'MTDHTPDDKTPAPISSEDVQKGNADGAKGQTLERPNPKTETIDKVVTPTSIKDIERQTDAINEKLSKGQ' A
#
# COMPACT_ATOMS: atom_id res chain seq x y z
N MET A 1 -4.61 -28.62 12.35
CA MET A 1 -3.91 -27.94 11.25
C MET A 1 -4.95 -27.76 10.18
N THR A 2 -5.51 -26.55 10.06
CA THR A 2 -6.52 -26.26 9.03
C THR A 2 -5.81 -25.42 7.97
N ASP A 3 -5.69 -26.01 6.79
CA ASP A 3 -4.91 -25.48 5.68
C ASP A 3 -5.48 -24.16 5.19
N HIS A 4 -4.63 -23.14 5.14
CA HIS A 4 -4.94 -21.86 4.50
C HIS A 4 -4.79 -22.04 2.98
N THR A 5 -5.89 -22.35 2.29
CA THR A 5 -5.96 -22.16 0.83
C THR A 5 -5.87 -20.66 0.52
N PRO A 6 -5.09 -20.24 -0.48
CA PRO A 6 -5.07 -18.85 -0.91
C PRO A 6 -6.40 -18.58 -1.62
N ASP A 7 -7.35 -17.96 -0.91
CA ASP A 7 -8.60 -17.49 -1.51
C ASP A 7 -8.25 -16.54 -2.65
N ASP A 8 -8.68 -16.89 -3.88
CA ASP A 8 -8.61 -16.00 -5.02
C ASP A 8 -9.38 -14.71 -4.67
N LYS A 9 -8.64 -13.61 -4.55
CA LYS A 9 -9.17 -12.30 -4.17
C LYS A 9 -9.76 -11.53 -5.35
N THR A 10 -9.87 -12.16 -6.52
CA THR A 10 -10.45 -11.54 -7.71
C THR A 10 -11.97 -11.40 -7.55
N PRO A 11 -12.53 -10.17 -7.58
CA PRO A 11 -13.97 -9.98 -7.51
C PRO A 11 -14.66 -10.65 -8.69
N ALA A 12 -15.84 -11.25 -8.45
CA ALA A 12 -16.66 -11.80 -9.52
C ALA A 12 -17.05 -10.68 -10.51
N PRO A 13 -17.01 -10.94 -11.84
CA PRO A 13 -17.38 -9.94 -12.82
C PRO A 13 -18.87 -9.59 -12.70
N ILE A 14 -19.20 -8.30 -12.79
CA ILE A 14 -20.57 -7.78 -12.73
C ILE A 14 -21.00 -7.25 -14.11
N SER A 15 -22.29 -7.40 -14.44
CA SER A 15 -22.85 -6.91 -15.71
C SER A 15 -22.91 -5.39 -15.75
N SER A 16 -22.63 -4.81 -16.93
CA SER A 16 -22.72 -3.36 -17.15
C SER A 16 -24.12 -2.80 -16.90
N GLU A 17 -25.17 -3.56 -17.19
CA GLU A 17 -26.56 -3.14 -16.98
C GLU A 17 -26.90 -3.04 -15.49
N ASP A 18 -26.37 -3.94 -14.66
CA ASP A 18 -26.59 -3.94 -13.21
C ASP A 18 -25.82 -2.80 -12.53
N VAL A 19 -24.62 -2.47 -13.04
CA VAL A 19 -23.84 -1.29 -12.64
C VAL A 19 -24.61 -0.01 -12.95
N GLN A 20 -25.16 0.11 -14.15
CA GLN A 20 -25.89 1.31 -14.58
C GLN A 20 -27.21 1.52 -13.84
N LYS A 21 -27.90 0.43 -13.48
CA LYS A 21 -29.16 0.48 -12.71
C LYS A 21 -28.96 0.72 -11.22
N GLY A 22 -27.70 0.74 -10.75
CA GLY A 22 -27.38 0.91 -9.33
C GLY A 22 -27.64 -0.35 -8.48
N ASN A 23 -28.05 -1.46 -9.10
CA ASN A 23 -28.30 -2.77 -8.48
C ASN A 23 -27.00 -3.56 -8.22
N ALA A 24 -25.84 -2.90 -8.27
CA ALA A 24 -24.55 -3.48 -7.94
C ALA A 24 -24.38 -3.66 -6.41
N ASP A 25 -25.39 -4.21 -5.74
CA ASP A 25 -25.39 -4.51 -4.31
C ASP A 25 -24.36 -5.60 -3.94
N GLY A 26 -23.88 -6.36 -4.93
CA GLY A 26 -22.73 -7.27 -4.79
C GLY A 26 -21.36 -6.58 -4.83
N ALA A 27 -21.27 -5.35 -5.32
CA ALA A 27 -20.02 -4.57 -5.42
C ALA A 27 -19.90 -3.52 -4.31
N LYS A 28 -21.03 -2.97 -3.84
CA LYS A 28 -21.08 -2.01 -2.72
C LYS A 28 -21.08 -2.71 -1.37
N GLY A 29 -20.03 -3.48 -1.08
CA GLY A 29 -19.96 -4.21 0.20
C GLY A 29 -18.70 -5.04 0.37
N GLN A 30 -18.04 -5.42 -0.73
CA GLN A 30 -16.69 -5.95 -0.67
C GLN A 30 -15.73 -4.77 -0.47
N THR A 31 -15.57 -4.35 0.78
CA THR A 31 -14.41 -3.54 1.14
C THR A 31 -13.20 -4.41 0.80
N LEU A 32 -12.49 -4.07 -0.27
CA LEU A 32 -11.22 -4.71 -0.62
C LEU A 32 -10.37 -4.70 0.65
N GLU A 33 -9.86 -5.88 1.03
CA GLU A 33 -8.98 -5.97 2.19
C GLU A 33 -7.80 -5.01 1.99
N ARG A 34 -7.45 -4.26 3.03
CA ARG A 34 -6.29 -3.37 2.94
C ARG A 34 -5.05 -4.20 2.57
N PRO A 35 -4.23 -3.73 1.62
CA PRO A 35 -3.01 -4.42 1.26
C PRO A 35 -2.12 -4.59 2.49
N ASN A 36 -1.31 -5.65 2.50
CA ASN A 36 -0.35 -5.89 3.57
C ASN A 36 0.60 -4.69 3.67
N PRO A 37 0.70 -4.01 4.83
CA PRO A 37 1.56 -2.83 4.98
C PRO A 37 3.04 -3.10 4.69
N LYS A 38 3.48 -4.36 4.78
CA LYS A 38 4.85 -4.78 4.46
C LYS A 38 5.15 -4.80 2.95
N THR A 39 4.12 -4.89 2.11
CA THR A 39 4.23 -4.97 0.65
C THR A 39 3.43 -3.86 -0.04
N GLU A 40 2.84 -2.95 0.73
CA GLU A 40 2.17 -1.77 0.20
C GLU A 40 3.24 -0.84 -0.37
N THR A 41 3.36 -0.83 -1.70
CA THR A 41 4.23 0.08 -2.42
C THR A 41 3.63 1.48 -2.30
N ILE A 42 3.98 2.21 -1.25
CA ILE A 42 3.69 3.64 -1.18
C ILE A 42 4.63 4.29 -2.21
N ASP A 43 4.09 4.65 -3.38
CA ASP A 43 4.78 5.52 -4.33
C ASP A 43 4.88 6.91 -3.70
N LYS A 44 5.87 7.07 -2.81
CA LYS A 44 6.11 8.34 -2.14
C LYS A 44 6.68 9.29 -3.18
N VAL A 45 5.91 10.31 -3.53
CA VAL A 45 6.41 11.44 -4.32
C VAL A 45 7.67 11.97 -3.65
N VAL A 46 8.81 11.78 -4.29
CA VAL A 46 10.08 12.33 -3.81
C VAL A 46 10.01 13.84 -4.04
N THR A 47 9.79 14.58 -2.95
CA THR A 47 9.77 16.04 -2.97
C THR A 47 11.18 16.59 -2.68
N PRO A 48 11.52 17.81 -3.16
CA PRO A 48 12.80 18.44 -2.82
C PRO A 48 13.06 18.52 -1.31
N THR A 49 12.01 18.69 -0.49
CA THR A 49 12.11 18.66 0.98
C THR A 49 12.49 17.28 1.48
N SER A 50 11.83 16.22 0.99
CA SER A 50 12.14 14.84 1.40
C SER A 50 13.57 14.42 1.07
N ILE A 51 14.13 14.91 -0.04
CA ILE A 51 15.54 14.66 -0.41
C ILE A 51 16.47 15.32 0.62
N LYS A 52 16.26 16.60 0.92
CA LYS A 52 17.09 17.34 1.90
C LYS A 52 17.01 16.76 3.31
N ASP A 53 15.87 16.20 3.67
CA ASP A 53 15.70 15.52 4.96
C ASP A 53 16.51 14.23 5.04
N ILE A 54 16.59 13.47 3.94
CA ILE A 54 17.42 12.26 3.84
C ILE A 54 18.92 12.64 3.86
N GLU A 55 19.32 13.70 3.16
CA GLU A 55 20.69 14.22 3.18
C GLU A 55 21.12 14.55 4.61
N ARG A 56 20.30 15.35 5.34
CA ARG A 56 20.58 15.71 6.73
C ARG A 56 20.67 14.50 7.66
N GLN A 57 19.82 13.49 7.48
CA GLN A 57 19.90 12.25 8.25
C GLN A 57 21.20 11.49 7.97
N THR A 58 21.61 11.44 6.70
CA THR A 58 22.84 10.79 6.25
C THR A 58 24.06 11.49 6.85
N ASP A 59 24.09 12.83 6.82
CA ASP A 59 25.17 13.62 7.42
C ASP A 59 25.28 13.39 8.92
N ALA A 60 24.16 13.35 9.65
CA ALA A 60 24.13 13.09 11.08
C ALA A 60 24.63 11.67 11.43
N ILE A 61 24.36 10.67 10.57
CA ILE A 61 24.89 9.31 10.74
C ILE A 61 26.41 9.31 10.54
N ASN A 62 26.90 9.94 9.47
CA ASN A 62 28.34 10.03 9.19
C ASN A 62 29.09 10.80 10.27
N GLU A 63 28.49 11.86 10.82
CA GLU A 63 29.05 12.61 11.95
C GLU A 63 29.16 11.72 13.20
N LYS A 64 28.14 10.90 13.52
CA LYS A 64 28.21 9.97 14.64
C LYS A 64 29.28 8.91 14.45
N LEU A 65 29.35 8.31 13.25
CA LEU A 65 30.34 7.29 12.92
C LEU A 65 31.77 7.83 12.94
N SER A 66 31.99 9.05 12.45
CA SER A 66 33.31 9.70 12.48
C SER A 66 33.74 10.14 13.88
N LYS A 67 32.78 10.47 14.76
CA LYS A 67 33.03 10.77 16.17
C LYS A 67 33.20 9.52 17.05
N GLY A 68 33.04 8.32 16.48
CA GLY A 68 33.33 7.05 17.16
C GLY A 68 32.46 6.76 18.39
N GLN A 69 31.21 7.23 18.41
CA GLN A 69 30.22 6.82 19.42
C GLN A 69 29.44 5.58 19.00
#